data_AF-A0A8T7E414-F1
#
_entry.id   AF-A0A8T7E414-F1
#
_cell.length_a   1.000
_cell.length_b   1.000
_cell.length_c   1.000
_cell.angle_alpha   90.00
_cell.angle_beta   90.00
_cell.angle_gamma   90.00
#
_symmetry.space_group_name_H-M   'P 1'
#
loop_
_entity.id
_entity.type
_entity.pdbx_description
1 polymer ?
#
loop_
_entity_poly.entity_id
_entity_poly.type
_entity_poly.pdbx_seq_one_letter_code
_entity_poly.pdbx_strand_id
1 'polypeptide(L)' 'DLRFARLAGANLSYADLRNVALDGADLDATILANAIWLDGRTCHPASRGTCLID' A
#
# COMPACT_ATOMS: atom_id res chain seq x y z
N ASP A 1 -11.72 -2.73 4.24
CA ASP A 1 -12.06 -3.22 2.89
C ASP A 1 -11.82 -2.08 1.92
N LEU A 2 -10.94 -2.28 0.93
CA LEU A 2 -10.57 -1.28 -0.07
C LEU A 2 -10.65 -1.86 -1.50
N ARG A 3 -11.43 -2.93 -1.70
CA ARG A 3 -11.64 -3.51 -3.03
C ARG A 3 -12.17 -2.46 -3.99
N PHE A 4 -11.60 -2.40 -5.19
CA PHE A 4 -11.93 -1.43 -6.25
C PHE A 4 -11.78 0.05 -5.87
N ALA A 5 -11.10 0.36 -4.76
CA ALA A 5 -10.85 1.74 -4.36
C ALA A 5 -9.91 2.43 -5.36
N ARG A 6 -10.17 3.71 -5.65
CA ARG A 6 -9.27 4.57 -6.42
C ARG A 6 -8.28 5.22 -5.45
N LEU A 7 -7.10 4.63 -5.32
CA LEU A 7 -6.05 5.08 -4.41
C LEU A 7 -4.88 5.71 -5.16
N ALA A 8 -5.04 5.98 -6.45
CA ALA A 8 -3.97 6.53 -7.26
C ALA A 8 -3.44 7.85 -6.68
N GLY A 9 -2.13 7.91 -6.41
CA GLY A 9 -1.46 9.04 -5.76
C GLY A 9 -1.81 9.27 -4.29
N ALA A 10 -2.64 8.43 -3.66
CA ALA A 10 -2.97 8.54 -2.24
C ALA A 10 -1.73 8.33 -1.37
N ASN A 11 -1.71 8.98 -0.21
CA ASN A 11 -0.66 8.77 0.78
C ASN A 11 -1.14 7.78 1.85
N LEU A 12 -0.58 6.58 1.84
CA LEU A 12 -0.78 5.52 2.82
C LEU A 12 0.51 5.23 3.60
N SER A 13 1.40 6.22 3.71
CA SER A 13 2.62 6.06 4.50
C SER A 13 2.29 5.68 5.94
N TYR A 14 3.03 4.74 6.51
CA TYR A 14 2.84 4.20 7.87
C TYR A 14 1.47 3.53 8.12
N ALA A 15 0.66 3.30 7.09
CA ALA A 15 -0.60 2.59 7.23
C ALA A 15 -0.35 1.11 7.55
N ASP A 16 -1.20 0.52 8.39
CA ASP A 16 -1.26 -0.91 8.58
C ASP A 16 -2.29 -1.52 7.63
N LEU A 17 -1.82 -2.23 6.61
CA LEU A 17 -2.66 -2.85 5.58
C LEU A 17 -2.85 -4.35 5.81
N ARG A 18 -2.44 -4.89 6.97
CA ARG A 18 -2.71 -6.29 7.30
C ARG A 18 -4.21 -6.55 7.30
N ASN A 19 -4.62 -7.65 6.68
CA ASN A 19 -6.02 -8.06 6.53
C ASN A 19 -6.91 -7.10 5.72
N VAL A 20 -6.32 -6.15 4.97
CA VAL A 20 -7.08 -5.30 4.04
C VAL A 20 -7.24 -6.02 2.70
N ALA A 21 -8.48 -6.17 2.24
CA ALA A 21 -8.74 -6.60 0.87
C ALA A 21 -8.49 -5.43 -0.11
N LEU A 22 -7.53 -5.62 -1.02
CA LEU A 22 -7.13 -4.64 -2.05
C LEU A 22 -7.46 -5.12 -3.47
N ASP A 23 -8.23 -6.20 -3.62
CA ASP A 23 -8.58 -6.76 -4.94
C ASP A 23 -9.20 -5.68 -5.84
N GLY A 24 -8.57 -5.45 -6.99
CA GLY A 24 -9.00 -4.45 -7.96
C GLY A 24 -8.80 -2.99 -7.55
N ALA A 25 -8.14 -2.71 -6.41
CA ALA A 25 -7.79 -1.35 -6.04
C ALA A 25 -6.77 -0.77 -7.03
N ASP A 26 -6.97 0.49 -7.43
CA ASP A 26 -6.01 1.25 -8.23
C ASP A 26 -4.98 1.87 -7.30
N LEU A 27 -3.80 1.25 -7.24
CA LEU A 27 -2.67 1.69 -6.42
C LEU A 27 -1.65 2.51 -7.21
N ASP A 28 -1.96 2.97 -8.43
CA ASP A 28 -0.95 3.68 -9.23
C ASP A 28 -0.40 4.91 -8.49
N ALA A 29 0.91 5.06 -8.43
CA ALA A 29 1.58 6.12 -7.68
C ALA A 29 1.21 6.27 -6.17
N THR A 30 0.49 5.34 -5.54
CA THR A 30 0.17 5.40 -4.10
C THR A 30 1.45 5.38 -3.27
N ILE A 31 1.60 6.28 -2.31
CA ILE A 31 2.78 6.34 -1.44
C ILE A 31 2.58 5.33 -0.30
N LEU A 32 3.47 4.33 -0.24
CA LEU A 32 3.44 3.22 0.71
C LEU A 32 4.64 3.25 1.67
N ALA A 33 5.26 4.42 1.83
CA ALA A 33 6.46 4.58 2.64
C ALA A 33 6.23 4.10 4.08
N ASN A 34 6.99 3.10 4.53
CA ASN A 34 6.89 2.52 5.88
C ASN A 34 5.53 1.90 6.22
N ALA A 35 4.66 1.64 5.23
CA ALA A 35 3.42 0.92 5.47
C ALA A 35 3.70 -0.54 5.87
N ILE A 36 2.87 -1.11 6.73
CA ILE A 36 2.87 -2.56 7.00
C ILE A 36 2.01 -3.21 5.91
N TRP A 37 2.64 -4.01 5.05
CA TRP A 37 1.98 -4.63 3.91
C TRP A 37 1.08 -5.80 4.30
N LEU A 38 0.40 -6.37 3.31
CA LEU A 38 -0.57 -7.46 3.47
C LEU A 38 0.02 -8.69 4.19
N ASP A 39 1.30 -8.96 3.96
CA ASP A 39 2.04 -10.08 4.56
C ASP A 39 2.75 -9.71 5.88
N GLY A 40 2.53 -8.50 6.39
CA GLY A 40 3.08 -8.02 7.65
C GLY A 40 4.48 -7.41 7.57
N ARG A 41 5.11 -7.36 6.38
CA ARG A 41 6.41 -6.71 6.21
C ARG A 41 6.26 -5.20 6.09
N THR A 42 7.24 -4.44 6.57
CA THR A 42 7.29 -2.99 6.39
C THR A 42 7.85 -2.67 5.00
N CYS A 43 7.10 -1.90 4.22
CA CYS A 43 7.53 -1.42 2.90
C CYS A 43 8.68 -0.41 3.03
N HIS A 44 9.63 -0.48 2.11
CA HIS A 44 10.74 0.47 2.03
C HIS A 44 10.22 1.93 1.91
N PRO A 45 10.88 2.96 2.48
CA PRO A 45 10.46 4.36 2.38
C PRO A 45 10.22 4.89 0.96
N ALA A 46 10.85 4.28 -0.05
CA ALA A 46 10.66 4.66 -1.46
C ALA A 46 9.48 3.94 -2.14
N SER A 47 8.72 3.11 -1.43
CA SER A 47 7.63 2.31 -1.97
C SER A 47 6.52 3.19 -2.55
N ARG A 48 6.28 3.04 -3.85
CA ARG A 48 5.26 3.76 -4.60
C ARG A 48 4.53 2.82 -5.55
N GLY A 49 3.22 2.73 -5.38
CA GLY A 49 2.28 1.83 -6.06
C GLY A 49 2.48 0.34 -5.84
N THR A 50 3.69 -0.06 -5.48
CA THR A 50 4.03 -1.38 -4.97
C THR A 50 4.79 -1.26 -3.66
N CYS A 51 4.67 -2.27 -2.81
CA CYS A 51 5.53 -2.43 -1.65
C CYS A 51 6.89 -2.95 -2.12
N LEU A 52 7.94 -2.15 -1.96
CA LEU A 52 9.32 -2.56 -2.17
C LEU A 52 9.89 -3.12 -0.86
N ILE A 53 10.81 -4.06 -1.01
CA ILE A 53 11.48 -4.78 0.08
C ILE A 53 12.96 -4.75 -0.30
N ASP A 54 13.74 -4.14 0.58
CA ASP A 54 15.21 -4.11 0.51
C ASP A 54 15.77 -5.13 1.52
#